data_AF-A0A4R4X8F0-F1
#
_entry.id   AF-A0A4R4X8F0-F1
#
_cell.length_a   1.000
_cell.length_b   1.000
_cell.length_c   1.000
_cell.angle_alpha   90.00
_cell.angle_beta   90.00
_cell.angle_gamma   90.00
#
_symmetry.space_group_name_H-M   'P 1'
#
loop_
_entity.id
_entity.type
_entity.pdbx_description
1 polymer ?
#
loop_
_entity_poly.entity_id
_entity_poly.type
_entity_poly.pdbx_seq_one_letter_code
_entity_poly.pdbx_strand_id
1 'polypeptide(L)'
;MARNTLARSMHDVGLAAWFGGTLANAVALNAAAAQADDPARKGAVANVGWDRWTPVNAAAIGSHLIGSVGQLAGNAPRVAGQRGVGSMVMVKTALTVMALGATAYSRALGKKVSAQTDVPAESGTEPASTTPDDVASAQRRLAMLQWAVPALTGALVVVSAFAGEQQRASEVHKGFMSRIIG
;
A
#
# COMPACT_ATOMS: atom_id res chain seq x y z
N MET A 1 1.65 25.48 19.18
CA MET A 1 1.22 24.49 18.17
C MET A 1 1.89 24.84 16.84
N ALA A 2 2.98 24.18 16.49
CA ALA A 2 3.52 24.28 15.14
C ALA A 2 2.68 23.35 14.24
N ARG A 3 2.04 23.91 13.20
CA ARG A 3 1.30 23.12 12.21
C ARG A 3 2.25 22.09 11.59
N ASN A 4 1.80 20.85 11.42
CA ASN A 4 2.58 19.78 10.78
C ASN A 4 2.07 19.45 9.38
N THR A 5 1.73 20.50 8.61
CA THR A 5 1.09 20.36 7.30
C THR A 5 1.96 19.58 6.33
N LEU A 6 3.27 19.83 6.30
CA LEU A 6 4.19 19.15 5.39
C LEU A 6 4.21 17.63 5.65
N ALA A 7 4.46 17.18 6.89
CA ALA A 7 4.47 15.75 7.18
C ALA A 7 3.10 15.11 6.95
N ARG A 8 2.01 15.86 7.19
CA ARG A 8 0.66 15.38 6.89
C ARG A 8 0.42 15.21 5.40
N SER A 9 0.81 16.17 4.57
CA SER A 9 0.72 16.05 3.13
C SER A 9 1.57 14.90 2.59
N MET A 10 2.82 14.76 3.06
CA MET A 10 3.68 13.64 2.66
C MET A 10 3.07 12.29 3.02
N HIS A 11 2.53 12.17 4.24
CA HIS A 11 1.82 11.00 4.72
C HIS A 11 0.61 10.65 3.85
N ASP A 12 -0.28 11.63 3.63
CA ASP A 12 -1.59 11.42 3.02
C ASP A 12 -1.47 11.22 1.50
N VAL A 13 -0.67 12.03 0.81
CA VAL A 13 -0.42 11.89 -0.64
C VAL A 13 0.34 10.59 -0.92
N GLY A 14 1.35 10.26 -0.11
CA GLY A 14 2.09 9.02 -0.26
C GLY A 14 1.20 7.79 -0.09
N LEU A 15 0.33 7.77 0.93
CA LEU A 15 -0.61 6.67 1.14
C LEU A 15 -1.65 6.58 0.02
N ALA A 16 -2.19 7.72 -0.42
CA ALA A 16 -3.17 7.77 -1.49
C ALA A 16 -2.61 7.23 -2.81
N ALA A 17 -1.37 7.61 -3.16
CA ALA A 17 -0.70 7.09 -4.35
C ALA A 17 -0.41 5.59 -4.24
N TRP A 18 0.05 5.11 -3.07
CA TRP A 18 0.31 3.69 -2.85
C TRP A 18 -0.96 2.83 -2.94
N PHE A 19 -2.03 3.24 -2.24
CA PHE A 19 -3.33 2.57 -2.31
C PHE A 19 -3.93 2.65 -3.71
N GLY A 20 -4.07 3.86 -4.24
CA GLY A 20 -4.73 4.12 -5.51
C GLY A 20 -4.04 3.45 -6.69
N GLY A 21 -2.71 3.50 -6.77
CA GLY A 21 -1.97 2.87 -7.86
C GLY A 21 -2.00 1.35 -7.82
N THR A 22 -1.94 0.75 -6.63
CA THR A 22 -2.04 -0.72 -6.51
C THR A 22 -3.46 -1.23 -6.79
N LEU A 23 -4.49 -0.48 -6.38
CA LEU A 23 -5.88 -0.78 -6.74
C LEU A 23 -6.11 -0.61 -8.24
N ALA A 24 -5.66 0.51 -8.83
CA ALA A 24 -5.76 0.76 -10.27
C ALA A 24 -5.09 -0.36 -11.09
N ASN A 25 -3.96 -0.90 -10.60
CA ASN A 25 -3.32 -2.02 -11.28
C ASN A 25 -4.18 -3.28 -11.27
N ALA A 26 -4.79 -3.62 -10.13
CA ALA A 26 -5.65 -4.78 -10.00
C ALA A 26 -6.94 -4.67 -10.84
N VAL A 27 -7.56 -3.48 -10.88
CA VAL A 27 -8.87 -3.30 -11.54
C VAL A 27 -8.79 -2.88 -13.01
N ALA A 28 -7.72 -2.17 -13.41
CA ALA A 28 -7.62 -1.57 -14.73
C ALA A 28 -6.42 -2.08 -15.52
N LEU A 29 -5.18 -1.99 -14.98
CA LEU A 29 -3.98 -2.32 -15.76
C LEU A 29 -3.97 -3.79 -16.21
N ASN A 30 -4.22 -4.72 -15.28
CA ASN A 30 -4.18 -6.15 -15.60
C ASN A 30 -5.29 -6.54 -16.60
N ALA A 31 -6.49 -5.98 -16.43
CA ALA A 31 -7.60 -6.20 -17.34
C ALA A 31 -7.35 -5.59 -18.74
N ALA A 32 -6.77 -4.40 -18.80
CA ALA A 32 -6.39 -3.76 -20.06
C ALA A 32 -5.29 -4.54 -20.78
N ALA A 33 -4.30 -5.05 -20.05
CA ALA A 33 -3.23 -5.87 -20.60
C ALA A 33 -3.76 -7.19 -21.21
N ALA A 34 -4.82 -7.76 -20.63
CA ALA A 34 -5.44 -8.99 -21.13
C ALA A 34 -6.12 -8.85 -22.50
N GLN A 35 -6.37 -7.62 -22.97
CA GLN A 35 -6.97 -7.34 -24.27
C GLN A 35 -5.98 -7.38 -25.44
N ALA A 36 -4.69 -7.63 -25.19
CA ALA A 36 -3.73 -7.84 -26.27
C ALA A 36 -3.97 -9.20 -26.96
N ASP A 37 -3.86 -9.22 -28.30
CA ASP A 37 -4.19 -10.39 -29.13
C ASP A 37 -3.26 -11.60 -28.92
N ASP A 38 -2.02 -11.36 -28.47
CA ASP A 38 -0.99 -12.39 -28.26
C ASP A 38 -0.71 -12.59 -26.76
N PRO A 39 -0.80 -13.84 -26.24
CA PRO A 39 -0.49 -14.16 -24.84
C PRO A 39 0.88 -13.65 -24.34
N ALA A 40 1.91 -13.62 -25.20
CA ALA A 40 3.22 -13.05 -24.83
C ALA A 40 3.13 -11.52 -24.67
N ARG A 41 2.35 -10.86 -25.53
CA ARG A 41 2.11 -9.41 -25.46
C ARG A 41 1.30 -9.01 -24.23
N LYS A 42 0.35 -9.83 -23.77
CA LYS A 42 -0.43 -9.56 -22.55
C LYS A 42 0.49 -9.37 -21.33
N GLY A 43 1.42 -10.30 -21.12
CA GLY A 43 2.42 -10.20 -20.05
C GLY A 43 3.35 -8.99 -20.21
N ALA A 44 3.83 -8.73 -21.44
CA ALA A 44 4.70 -7.60 -21.73
C ALA A 44 4.02 -6.24 -21.45
N VAL A 45 2.74 -6.06 -21.81
CA VAL A 45 2.00 -4.82 -21.54
C VAL A 45 1.86 -4.59 -20.03
N ALA A 46 1.51 -5.62 -19.26
CA ALA A 46 1.43 -5.53 -17.81
C ALA A 46 2.79 -5.17 -17.19
N ASN A 47 3.88 -5.82 -17.63
CA ASN A 47 5.24 -5.55 -17.15
C ASN A 47 5.66 -4.09 -17.42
N VAL A 48 5.43 -3.60 -18.63
CA VAL A 48 5.73 -2.22 -19.04
C VAL A 48 4.95 -1.21 -18.18
N GLY A 49 3.68 -1.49 -17.85
CA GLY A 49 2.90 -0.66 -16.93
C GLY A 49 3.51 -0.63 -15.52
N TRP A 50 3.88 -1.80 -14.99
CA TRP A 50 4.50 -1.93 -13.67
C TRP A 50 5.87 -1.26 -13.59
N ASP A 51 6.70 -1.35 -14.62
CA ASP A 51 8.02 -0.73 -14.65
C ASP A 51 7.93 0.80 -14.57
N ARG A 52 6.93 1.39 -15.24
CA ARG A 52 6.65 2.83 -15.13
C ARG A 52 6.10 3.21 -13.76
N TRP A 53 5.21 2.40 -13.20
CA TRP A 53 4.58 2.69 -11.92
C TRP A 53 5.54 2.52 -10.72
N THR A 54 6.46 1.56 -10.79
CA THR A 54 7.35 1.22 -9.70
C THR A 54 8.06 2.41 -9.05
N PRO A 55 8.84 3.24 -9.79
CA PRO A 55 9.60 4.32 -9.16
C PRO A 55 8.67 5.32 -8.46
N VAL A 56 7.48 5.56 -9.04
CA VAL A 56 6.44 6.39 -8.44
C VAL A 56 5.91 5.77 -7.14
N ASN A 57 5.64 4.46 -7.14
CA ASN A 57 5.21 3.74 -5.95
C ASN A 57 6.28 3.77 -4.84
N ALA A 58 7.56 3.61 -5.20
CA ALA A 58 8.66 3.71 -4.24
C ALA A 58 8.76 5.11 -3.61
N ALA A 59 8.62 6.17 -4.42
CA ALA A 59 8.56 7.54 -3.93
C ALA A 59 7.33 7.79 -3.04
N ALA A 60 6.17 7.25 -3.41
CA ALA A 60 4.94 7.34 -2.63
C ALA A 60 5.09 6.68 -1.24
N ILE A 61 5.65 5.46 -1.20
CA ILE A 61 5.96 4.75 0.05
C ILE A 61 6.95 5.56 0.89
N GLY A 62 8.05 6.03 0.30
CA GLY A 62 9.05 6.84 1.01
C GLY A 62 8.44 8.12 1.62
N SER A 63 7.66 8.85 0.82
CA SER A 63 6.93 10.04 1.28
C SER A 63 5.99 9.71 2.45
N HIS A 64 5.22 8.61 2.33
CA HIS A 64 4.32 8.16 3.39
C HIS A 64 5.06 7.86 4.70
N LEU A 65 6.21 7.17 4.64
CA LEU A 65 7.00 6.81 5.81
C LEU A 65 7.62 8.04 6.49
N ILE A 66 8.20 8.97 5.71
CA ILE A 66 8.74 10.23 6.25
C ILE A 66 7.62 11.04 6.92
N GLY A 67 6.47 11.16 6.25
CA GLY A 67 5.30 11.81 6.81
C GLY A 67 4.78 11.13 8.09
N SER A 68 4.80 9.79 8.14
CA SER A 68 4.41 8.99 9.31
C SER A 68 5.29 9.27 10.52
N VAL A 69 6.62 9.31 10.33
CA VAL A 69 7.57 9.64 11.40
C VAL A 69 7.35 11.08 11.89
N GLY A 70 7.20 12.04 10.97
CA GLY A 70 6.91 13.43 11.32
C GLY A 70 5.60 13.58 12.09
N GLN A 71 4.54 12.86 11.71
CA GLN A 71 3.28 12.84 12.45
C GLN A 71 3.44 12.22 13.83
N LEU A 72 4.17 11.11 13.96
CA LEU A 72 4.37 10.44 15.25
C LEU A 72 5.11 11.34 16.23
N ALA A 73 6.21 11.97 15.79
CA ALA A 73 6.97 12.92 16.60
C ALA A 73 6.11 14.11 17.05
N GLY A 74 5.33 14.69 16.12
CA GLY A 74 4.42 15.80 16.44
C GLY A 74 3.25 15.42 17.36
N ASN A 75 2.95 14.14 17.52
CA ASN A 75 1.87 13.63 18.37
C ASN A 75 2.35 12.88 19.62
N ALA A 76 3.64 12.91 19.95
CA ALA A 76 4.22 12.17 21.07
C ALA A 76 3.46 12.37 22.42
N PRO A 77 3.02 13.59 22.80
CA PRO A 77 2.24 13.76 24.03
C PRO A 77 0.90 13.03 24.01
N ARG A 78 0.24 12.94 22.84
CA ARG A 78 -1.03 12.23 22.69
C ARG A 78 -0.84 10.73 22.76
N VAL A 79 0.27 10.21 22.21
CA VAL A 79 0.61 8.79 22.34
C VAL A 79 0.80 8.41 23.80
N ALA A 80 1.46 9.26 24.59
CA ALA A 80 1.69 9.02 26.01
C ALA A 80 0.42 9.18 26.87
N GLY A 81 -0.43 10.16 26.57
CA GLY A 81 -1.48 10.61 27.49
C GLY A 81 -2.93 10.48 27.02
N GLN A 82 -3.21 10.32 25.73
CA GLN A 82 -4.58 10.19 25.23
C GLN A 82 -4.97 8.71 25.13
N ARG A 83 -6.06 8.31 25.80
CA ARG A 83 -6.58 6.93 25.75
C ARG A 83 -6.86 6.49 24.30
N GLY A 84 -6.44 5.29 23.94
CA GLY A 84 -6.65 4.69 22.62
C GLY A 84 -5.67 5.13 21.51
N VAL A 85 -4.94 6.23 21.67
CA VAL A 85 -3.98 6.69 20.64
C VAL A 85 -2.79 5.74 20.50
N GLY A 86 -2.25 5.22 21.61
CA GLY A 86 -1.16 4.24 21.58
C GLY A 86 -1.52 2.97 20.81
N SER A 87 -2.70 2.38 21.10
CA SER A 87 -3.21 1.20 20.40
C SER A 87 -3.44 1.47 18.90
N MET A 88 -3.98 2.64 18.56
CA MET A 88 -4.15 3.05 17.16
C MET A 88 -2.80 3.15 16.44
N VAL A 89 -1.77 3.75 17.07
CA VAL A 89 -0.42 3.81 16.51
C VAL A 89 0.16 2.42 16.27
N MET A 90 -0.03 1.49 17.21
CA MET A 90 0.40 0.09 17.04
C MET A 90 -0.28 -0.58 15.85
N VAL A 91 -1.62 -0.49 15.76
CA VAL A 91 -2.39 -1.06 14.63
C VAL A 91 -1.94 -0.47 13.31
N LYS A 92 -1.80 0.86 13.24
CA LYS A 92 -1.33 1.57 12.05
C LYS A 92 0.07 1.09 11.64
N THR A 93 0.98 0.97 12.60
CA THR A 93 2.36 0.51 12.33
C THR A 93 2.39 -0.93 11.83
N ALA A 94 1.62 -1.82 12.45
CA ALA A 94 1.52 -3.21 12.02
C ALA A 94 0.98 -3.32 10.58
N LEU A 95 -0.08 -2.59 10.26
CA LEU A 95 -0.63 -2.51 8.90
C LEU A 95 0.41 -1.96 7.91
N THR A 96 1.18 -0.93 8.26
CA THR A 96 2.26 -0.40 7.42
C THR A 96 3.33 -1.45 7.14
N VAL A 97 3.79 -2.17 8.17
CA VAL A 97 4.80 -3.24 8.01
C VAL A 97 4.27 -4.37 7.12
N MET A 98 3.02 -4.81 7.33
CA MET A 98 2.40 -5.83 6.47
C MET A 98 2.26 -5.35 5.02
N ALA A 99 1.83 -4.11 4.80
CA ALA A 99 1.71 -3.53 3.47
C ALA A 99 3.07 -3.44 2.75
N LEU A 100 4.12 -3.02 3.46
CA LEU A 100 5.49 -2.99 2.95
C LEU A 100 5.97 -4.39 2.57
N GLY A 101 5.78 -5.38 3.44
CA GLY A 101 6.14 -6.77 3.19
C GLY A 101 5.43 -7.35 1.97
N ALA A 102 4.10 -7.16 1.88
CA ALA A 102 3.31 -7.60 0.73
C ALA A 102 3.76 -6.91 -0.58
N THR A 103 4.05 -5.61 -0.54
CA THR A 103 4.53 -4.85 -1.71
C THR A 103 5.92 -5.31 -2.16
N ALA A 104 6.85 -5.50 -1.22
CA ALA A 104 8.20 -5.97 -1.51
C ALA A 104 8.17 -7.39 -2.09
N TYR A 105 7.35 -8.27 -1.52
CA TYR A 105 7.17 -9.64 -2.02
C TYR A 105 6.53 -9.67 -3.41
N SER A 106 5.49 -8.85 -3.64
CA SER A 106 4.89 -8.68 -4.96
C SER A 106 5.93 -8.19 -5.98
N ARG A 107 6.82 -7.28 -5.59
CA ARG A 107 7.88 -6.80 -6.49
C ARG A 107 8.91 -7.87 -6.82
N ALA A 108 9.30 -8.69 -5.84
CA ALA A 108 10.22 -9.80 -6.07
C ALA A 108 9.63 -10.84 -7.04
N LEU A 109 8.36 -11.20 -6.86
CA LEU A 109 7.64 -12.08 -7.77
C LEU A 109 7.47 -11.47 -9.16
N GLY A 110 7.11 -10.17 -9.24
CA GLY A 110 6.99 -9.44 -10.50
C GLY A 110 8.29 -9.48 -11.29
N LYS A 111 9.44 -9.20 -10.66
CA LYS A 111 10.76 -9.33 -11.30
C LYS A 111 11.03 -10.73 -11.86
N LYS A 112 10.57 -11.78 -11.17
CA LYS A 112 10.69 -13.14 -11.65
C LYS A 112 9.87 -13.37 -12.92
N VAL A 113 8.64 -12.86 -12.95
CA VAL A 113 7.76 -12.93 -14.12
C VAL A 113 8.32 -12.10 -15.28
N SER A 114 8.86 -10.92 -15.02
CA SER A 114 9.42 -10.04 -16.06
C SER A 114 10.82 -10.44 -16.54
N ALA A 115 11.48 -11.41 -15.90
CA ALA A 115 12.82 -11.86 -16.30
C ALA A 115 12.82 -12.59 -17.66
N GLN A 116 11.66 -13.08 -18.10
CA GLN A 116 11.44 -13.67 -19.41
C GLN A 116 10.29 -12.90 -20.07
N THR A 117 10.60 -12.09 -21.08
CA THR A 117 9.64 -11.16 -21.69
C THR A 117 8.54 -11.83 -22.50
N ASP A 118 8.80 -13.03 -23.04
CA ASP A 118 7.89 -13.77 -23.92
C ASP A 118 7.32 -15.03 -23.26
N VAL A 119 6.96 -14.94 -21.97
CA VAL A 119 6.23 -16.04 -21.31
C VAL A 119 4.75 -15.91 -21.61
N PRO A 120 4.10 -16.92 -22.22
CA PRO A 120 2.67 -16.91 -22.46
C PRO A 120 1.91 -16.73 -21.15
N ALA A 121 0.94 -15.81 -21.12
CA ALA A 121 0.08 -15.55 -19.98
C ALA A 121 -1.30 -15.11 -20.43
N GLU A 122 -2.33 -15.37 -19.62
CA GLU A 122 -3.67 -14.85 -19.88
C GLU A 122 -3.84 -13.41 -19.39
N SER A 123 -3.06 -13.02 -18.38
CA SER A 123 -2.94 -11.63 -17.90
C SER A 123 -1.64 -11.43 -17.10
N GLY A 124 -1.42 -10.24 -16.56
CA GLY A 124 -0.27 -9.95 -15.69
C GLY A 124 -0.16 -10.85 -14.45
N THR A 125 -1.25 -11.51 -14.03
CA THR A 125 -1.29 -12.38 -12.85
C THR A 125 -1.88 -13.76 -13.10
N GLU A 126 -2.24 -14.08 -14.35
CA GLU A 126 -2.86 -15.37 -14.69
C GLU A 126 -1.99 -16.13 -15.70
N PRO A 127 -1.54 -17.35 -15.34
CA PRO A 127 -0.76 -18.17 -16.27
C PRO A 127 -1.63 -18.76 -17.37
N ALA A 128 -1.04 -18.94 -18.55
CA ALA A 128 -1.56 -19.79 -19.62
C ALA A 128 -1.19 -21.26 -19.36
N SER A 129 -1.79 -22.19 -20.10
CA SER A 129 -1.49 -23.63 -19.97
C SER A 129 -0.05 -23.99 -20.36
N THR A 130 0.63 -23.13 -21.11
CA THR A 130 2.02 -23.29 -21.56
C THR A 130 3.02 -22.46 -20.77
N THR A 131 2.58 -21.73 -19.74
CA THR A 131 3.48 -20.98 -18.84
C THR A 131 4.37 -21.95 -18.06
N PRO A 132 5.71 -21.74 -18.02
CA PRO A 132 6.61 -22.53 -17.16
C PRO A 132 6.16 -22.53 -15.70
N ASP A 133 6.24 -23.69 -15.03
CA ASP A 133 5.69 -23.91 -13.69
C ASP A 133 6.16 -22.89 -12.64
N ASP A 134 7.42 -22.50 -12.74
CA ASP A 134 8.07 -21.61 -11.79
C ASP A 134 7.61 -20.15 -11.95
N VAL A 135 7.23 -19.74 -13.17
CA VAL A 135 6.60 -18.45 -13.50
C VAL A 135 5.11 -18.50 -13.18
N ALA A 136 4.42 -19.60 -13.50
CA ALA A 136 3.01 -19.79 -13.19
C ALA A 136 2.72 -19.72 -11.69
N SER A 137 3.60 -20.30 -10.86
CA SER A 137 3.54 -20.18 -9.40
C SER A 137 3.68 -18.73 -8.92
N ALA A 138 4.57 -17.95 -9.55
CA ALA A 138 4.74 -16.54 -9.23
C ALA A 138 3.51 -15.71 -9.62
N GLN A 139 2.94 -15.94 -10.80
CA GLN A 139 1.71 -15.28 -11.25
C GLN A 139 0.53 -15.57 -10.32
N ARG A 140 0.31 -16.83 -9.91
CA ARG A 140 -0.75 -17.18 -8.95
C ARG A 140 -0.60 -16.45 -7.61
N ARG A 141 0.63 -16.29 -7.10
CA ARG A 141 0.89 -15.51 -5.87
C ARG A 141 0.65 -14.02 -6.10
N LEU A 142 1.03 -13.48 -7.25
CA LEU A 142 0.72 -12.11 -7.64
C LEU A 142 -0.79 -11.88 -7.73
N ALA A 143 -1.56 -12.87 -8.19
CA ALA A 143 -3.02 -12.78 -8.27
C ALA A 143 -3.68 -12.60 -6.89
N MET A 144 -3.07 -13.12 -5.83
CA MET A 144 -3.50 -12.85 -4.46
C MET A 144 -3.00 -11.48 -3.98
N LEU A 145 -1.73 -11.17 -4.24
CA LEU A 145 -1.10 -9.94 -3.76
C LEU A 145 -1.67 -8.67 -4.40
N GLN A 146 -2.17 -8.75 -5.64
CA GLN A 146 -2.83 -7.63 -6.31
C GLN A 146 -4.03 -7.12 -5.50
N TRP A 147 -4.65 -7.95 -4.67
CA TRP A 147 -5.75 -7.58 -3.79
C TRP A 147 -5.30 -7.35 -2.33
N ALA A 148 -4.30 -8.11 -1.87
CA ALA A 148 -3.80 -7.97 -0.50
C ALA A 148 -3.18 -6.57 -0.25
N VAL A 149 -2.39 -6.05 -1.19
CA VAL A 149 -1.75 -4.73 -1.06
C VAL A 149 -2.77 -3.59 -0.98
N PRO A 150 -3.75 -3.45 -1.90
CA PRO A 150 -4.78 -2.41 -1.79
C PRO A 150 -5.70 -2.62 -0.59
N ALA A 151 -5.96 -3.85 -0.15
CA ALA A 151 -6.73 -4.08 1.09
C ALA A 151 -5.99 -3.55 2.33
N LEU A 152 -4.69 -3.85 2.47
CA LEU A 152 -3.86 -3.39 3.59
C LEU A 152 -3.69 -1.86 3.59
N THR A 153 -3.41 -1.28 2.42
CA THR A 153 -3.25 0.17 2.28
C THR A 153 -4.57 0.92 2.40
N GLY A 154 -5.69 0.34 1.94
CA GLY A 154 -7.04 0.86 2.19
C GLY A 154 -7.40 0.84 3.67
N ALA A 155 -7.06 -0.23 4.39
CA ALA A 155 -7.21 -0.27 5.85
C ALA A 155 -6.38 0.82 6.54
N LEU A 156 -5.16 1.10 6.07
CA LEU A 156 -4.36 2.23 6.55
C LEU A 156 -5.03 3.58 6.30
N VAL A 157 -5.73 3.76 5.17
CA VAL A 157 -6.51 4.97 4.89
C VAL A 157 -7.62 5.12 5.94
N VAL A 158 -8.36 4.05 6.23
CA VAL A 158 -9.43 4.05 7.26
C VAL A 158 -8.87 4.36 8.65
N VAL A 159 -7.77 3.71 9.06
CA VAL A 159 -7.11 3.98 10.35
C VAL A 159 -6.60 5.42 10.41
N SER A 160 -6.10 5.97 9.30
CA SER A 160 -5.65 7.36 9.24
C SER A 160 -6.80 8.36 9.35
N ALA A 161 -7.96 8.07 8.77
CA ALA A 161 -9.18 8.85 8.96
C ALA A 161 -9.63 8.82 10.43
N PHE A 162 -9.67 7.64 11.05
CA PHE A 162 -9.96 7.49 12.48
C PHE A 162 -8.98 8.27 13.37
N ALA A 163 -7.68 8.22 13.06
CA ALA A 163 -6.67 9.00 13.76
C ALA A 163 -6.88 10.52 13.63
N GLY A 164 -7.44 10.97 12.50
CA GLY A 164 -7.87 12.35 12.29
C GLY A 164 -9.05 12.73 13.21
N GLU A 165 -10.02 11.86 13.39
CA GLU A 165 -11.12 12.08 14.34
C GLU A 165 -10.63 12.16 15.78
N GLN A 166 -9.68 11.30 16.18
CA GLN A 166 -9.04 11.37 17.50
C GLN A 166 -8.26 12.68 17.76
N GLN A 167 -7.93 13.45 16.72
CA GLN A 167 -7.22 14.74 16.83
C GLN A 167 -8.15 15.93 17.08
N ARG A 168 -9.47 15.75 16.99
CA ARG A 168 -10.44 16.81 17.30
C ARG A 168 -10.29 17.23 18.76
N ALA A 169 -10.38 18.53 19.03
CA ALA A 169 -10.13 19.08 20.37
C ALA A 169 -11.01 18.42 21.44
N SER A 170 -12.28 18.16 21.15
CA SER A 170 -13.20 17.44 22.05
C SER A 170 -12.72 16.02 22.39
N GLU A 171 -12.27 15.27 21.39
CA GLU A 171 -11.80 13.89 21.55
C GLU A 171 -10.46 13.82 22.28
N VAL A 172 -9.59 14.81 22.07
CA VAL A 172 -8.33 14.93 22.83
C VAL A 172 -8.65 15.17 24.32
N HIS A 173 -9.45 16.19 24.66
CA HIS A 173 -9.80 16.47 26.06
C HIS A 173 -10.47 15.27 26.73
N LYS A 174 -11.47 14.67 26.09
CA LYS A 174 -12.15 13.46 26.57
C LYS A 174 -11.17 12.29 26.75
N GLY A 175 -10.25 12.10 25.81
CA GLY A 175 -9.26 11.02 25.84
C GLY A 175 -8.22 11.17 26.95
N PHE A 176 -7.82 12.39 27.29
CA PHE A 176 -6.95 12.65 28.45
C PHE A 176 -7.70 12.47 29.78
N MET A 177 -8.91 13.02 29.90
CA MET A 177 -9.74 12.88 31.11
C MET A 177 -10.06 11.42 31.41
N SER A 178 -10.48 10.66 30.40
CA SER A 178 -10.77 9.22 30.54
C SER A 178 -9.55 8.35 30.86
N ARG A 179 -8.32 8.84 30.66
CA ARG A 179 -7.10 8.14 31.10
C ARG A 179 -6.80 8.37 32.58
N ILE A 180 -7.14 9.55 33.10
CA ILE A 180 -6.95 9.91 34.51
C ILE A 180 -8.00 9.23 35.40
N ILE A 181 -9.24 9.10 34.91
CA ILE A 181 -10.39 8.62 35.70
C ILE A 181 -10.50 7.08 35.72
N GLY A 182 -9.87 6.37 34.77
CA GLY A 182 -9.94 4.90 34.62
C GLY A 182 -10.99 4.44 33.62
#